data_AF-H8ZGP3-F1
#
_entry.id   AF-H8ZGP3-F1
#
_cell.length_a   1.000
_cell.length_b   1.000
_cell.length_c   1.000
_cell.angle_alpha   90.00
_cell.angle_beta   90.00
_cell.angle_gamma   90.00
#
_symmetry.space_group_name_H-M   'P 1'
#
loop_
_entity.id
_entity.type
_entity.pdbx_description
1 polymer ?
#
loop_
_entity_poly.entity_id
_entity_poly.type
_entity_poly.pdbx_seq_one_letter_code
_entity_poly.pdbx_strand_id
1 'polypeptide(L)'
;MIYRVIAGLFMVQNLFARVSVEDIRRAHETKIEGSQQLFINPEGPLNLLCGYMGFQNGYMYNKRFFSPEIEIDYAFYENGLAVNSTQKYGFTRTPANDKIHKELGVSGSDGRYLSAYHAQLLKMFPSEHGDLSIETTRPNALTKFLRAD
;
A
#
# COMPACT_ATOMS: atom_id res chain seq x y z
N MET A 1 -21.18 -10.80 -24.83
CA MET A 1 -20.17 -10.00 -25.55
C MET A 1 -19.39 -9.06 -24.62
N ILE A 2 -20.07 -8.25 -23.80
CA ILE A 2 -19.46 -7.28 -22.87
C ILE A 2 -18.40 -7.89 -21.93
N TYR A 3 -18.68 -9.05 -21.31
CA TYR A 3 -17.71 -9.72 -20.42
C TYR A 3 -16.39 -10.11 -21.10
N ARG A 4 -16.40 -10.45 -22.39
CA ARG A 4 -15.17 -10.77 -23.14
C ARG A 4 -14.32 -9.52 -23.40
N VAL A 5 -14.97 -8.40 -23.67
CA VAL A 5 -14.30 -7.10 -23.86
C VAL A 5 -13.69 -6.62 -22.54
N ILE A 6 -14.43 -6.73 -21.44
CA ILE A 6 -13.93 -6.38 -20.10
C ILE A 6 -12.76 -7.30 -19.70
N ALA A 7 -12.87 -8.61 -19.91
CA ALA A 7 -11.77 -9.54 -19.64
C ALA A 7 -10.51 -9.24 -20.48
N GLY A 8 -10.69 -8.89 -21.76
CA GLY A 8 -9.59 -8.45 -22.63
C GLY A 8 -8.91 -7.17 -22.13
N LEU A 9 -9.70 -6.16 -21.73
CA LEU A 9 -9.19 -4.93 -21.12
C LEU A 9 -8.42 -5.19 -19.83
N PHE A 10 -8.94 -6.04 -18.94
CA PHE A 10 -8.23 -6.44 -17.72
C PHE A 10 -6.93 -7.16 -18.02
N MET A 11 -6.88 -8.05 -19.03
CA MET A 11 -5.63 -8.71 -19.43
C MET A 11 -4.62 -7.71 -19.98
N VAL A 12 -5.03 -6.79 -20.86
CA VAL A 12 -4.17 -5.74 -21.40
C VAL A 12 -3.65 -4.84 -20.28
N GLN A 13 -4.51 -4.41 -19.34
CA GLN A 13 -4.07 -3.60 -18.21
C GLN A 13 -3.10 -4.37 -17.29
N ASN A 14 -3.36 -5.65 -17.01
CA ASN A 14 -2.46 -6.46 -16.19
C ASN A 14 -1.11 -6.75 -16.86
N LEU A 15 -1.08 -6.82 -18.20
CA LEU A 15 0.13 -7.10 -18.97
C LEU A 15 0.94 -5.83 -19.28
N PHE A 16 0.29 -4.73 -19.60
CA PHE A 16 0.95 -3.50 -20.08
C PHE A 16 1.03 -2.38 -19.04
N ALA A 17 0.22 -2.39 -17.98
CA ALA A 17 0.33 -1.40 -16.89
C ALA A 17 1.29 -1.85 -15.77
N ARG A 18 1.83 -3.07 -15.84
CA ARG A 18 2.85 -3.55 -14.89
C ARG A 18 4.22 -3.17 -15.41
N VAL A 19 4.95 -2.39 -14.61
CA VAL A 19 6.38 -2.14 -14.81
C VAL A 19 7.11 -3.49 -14.81
N SER A 20 7.70 -3.86 -15.93
CA SER A 20 8.50 -5.07 -16.05
C SER A 20 9.91 -4.86 -15.50
N VAL A 21 10.64 -5.95 -15.27
CA VAL A 21 12.07 -5.88 -14.91
C VAL A 21 12.88 -5.20 -16.02
N GLU A 22 12.47 -5.38 -17.28
CA GLU A 22 13.09 -4.72 -18.44
C GLU A 22 12.83 -3.20 -18.43
N ASP A 23 11.65 -2.75 -18.03
CA ASP A 23 11.35 -1.32 -17.87
C ASP A 23 12.17 -0.70 -16.73
N ILE A 24 12.37 -1.43 -15.64
CA ILE A 24 13.24 -1.01 -14.53
C ILE A 24 14.69 -0.84 -15.02
N ARG A 25 15.20 -1.84 -15.76
CA ARG A 25 16.54 -1.78 -16.35
C ARG A 25 16.69 -0.55 -17.24
N ARG A 26 15.71 -0.31 -18.13
CA ARG A 26 15.69 0.88 -18.99
C ARG A 26 15.67 2.17 -18.17
N ALA A 27 14.91 2.23 -17.09
CA ALA A 27 14.84 3.40 -16.22
C ALA A 27 16.20 3.68 -15.53
N HIS A 28 16.95 2.66 -15.12
CA HIS A 28 18.32 2.83 -14.59
C HIS A 28 19.29 3.35 -15.63
N GLU A 29 19.12 2.96 -16.90
CA GLU A 29 19.96 3.39 -18.02
C GLU A 29 19.54 4.77 -18.58
N THR A 30 18.35 5.25 -18.22
CA THR A 30 17.80 6.52 -18.70
C THR A 30 18.46 7.70 -17.96
N LYS A 31 18.94 8.68 -18.73
CA LYS A 31 19.49 9.93 -18.21
C LYS A 31 18.37 10.84 -17.73
N ILE A 32 18.56 11.47 -16.56
CA ILE A 32 17.64 12.49 -16.08
C ILE A 32 17.87 13.78 -16.87
N GLU A 33 16.80 14.37 -17.41
CA GLU A 33 16.86 15.62 -18.17
C GLU A 33 17.52 16.74 -17.34
N GLY A 34 18.38 17.53 -18.00
CA GLY A 34 19.15 18.61 -17.36
C GLY A 34 20.55 18.20 -16.88
N SER A 35 20.92 16.91 -16.94
CA SER A 35 22.30 16.47 -16.66
C SER A 35 22.72 15.26 -17.49
N GLN A 36 23.89 15.32 -18.13
CA GLN A 36 24.40 14.20 -18.94
C GLN A 36 24.95 13.02 -18.12
N GLN A 37 25.13 13.19 -16.82
CA GLN A 37 25.76 12.22 -15.92
C GLN A 37 24.87 11.77 -14.76
N LEU A 38 23.61 12.24 -14.71
CA LEU A 38 22.71 11.87 -13.63
C LEU A 38 21.85 10.68 -14.04
N PHE A 39 22.03 9.57 -13.32
CA PHE A 39 21.28 8.33 -13.47
C PHE A 39 20.83 7.85 -12.09
N ILE A 40 19.81 7.00 -12.05
CA ILE A 40 19.42 6.30 -10.82
C ILE A 40 20.48 5.23 -10.55
N ASN A 41 21.14 5.28 -9.40
CA ASN A 41 22.13 4.27 -9.01
C ASN A 41 21.43 2.91 -8.75
N PRO A 42 21.71 1.85 -9.55
CA PRO A 42 21.11 0.54 -9.35
C PRO A 42 21.57 -0.15 -8.06
N GLU A 43 22.76 0.16 -7.55
CA GLU A 43 23.28 -0.36 -6.28
C GLU A 43 22.89 0.52 -5.08
N GLY A 44 22.11 1.58 -5.32
CA GLY A 44 21.70 2.54 -4.31
C GLY A 44 20.41 2.15 -3.58
N PRO A 45 20.09 2.84 -2.47
CA PRO A 45 18.85 2.63 -1.73
C PRO A 45 17.60 3.00 -2.54
N LEU A 46 17.74 3.81 -3.59
CA LEU A 46 16.66 4.19 -4.51
C LEU A 46 16.56 3.27 -5.73
N ASN A 47 17.15 2.07 -5.66
CA ASN A 47 17.00 1.06 -6.70
C ASN A 47 15.52 0.69 -6.90
N LEU A 48 15.02 0.89 -8.12
CA LEU A 48 13.65 0.57 -8.52
C LEU A 48 13.32 -0.93 -8.41
N LEU A 49 14.31 -1.82 -8.52
CA LEU A 49 14.12 -3.26 -8.34
C LEU A 49 13.71 -3.60 -6.90
N CYS A 50 14.26 -2.91 -5.90
CA CYS A 50 13.85 -3.09 -4.50
C CYS A 50 12.38 -2.70 -4.31
N GLY A 51 11.94 -1.60 -4.93
CA GLY A 51 10.54 -1.19 -4.95
C GLY A 51 9.64 -2.23 -5.61
N TYR A 52 10.05 -2.74 -6.77
CA TYR A 52 9.34 -3.80 -7.48
C TYR A 52 9.20 -5.09 -6.67
N MET A 53 10.30 -5.57 -6.07
CA MET A 53 10.27 -6.75 -5.21
C MET A 53 9.40 -6.53 -3.97
N GLY A 54 9.50 -5.37 -3.33
CA GLY A 54 8.67 -5.02 -2.19
C GLY A 54 7.18 -5.02 -2.53
N PHE A 55 6.82 -4.52 -3.72
CA PHE A 55 5.45 -4.56 -4.23
C PHE A 55 4.99 -5.99 -4.53
N GLN A 56 5.77 -6.78 -5.27
CA GLN A 56 5.41 -8.16 -5.63
C GLN A 56 5.25 -9.07 -4.40
N ASN A 57 6.08 -8.86 -3.37
CA ASN A 57 6.01 -9.60 -2.12
C ASN A 57 5.02 -8.99 -1.10
N GLY A 58 4.30 -7.92 -1.45
CA GLY A 58 3.28 -7.32 -0.60
C GLY A 58 3.83 -6.72 0.70
N TYR A 59 5.10 -6.28 0.72
CA TYR A 59 5.73 -5.78 1.95
C TYR A 59 4.99 -4.58 2.55
N MET A 60 4.58 -3.65 1.69
CA MET A 60 3.83 -2.49 2.15
C MET A 60 2.41 -2.84 2.61
N TYR A 61 1.77 -3.81 1.96
CA TYR A 61 0.48 -4.36 2.40
C TYR A 61 0.62 -4.94 3.81
N ASN A 62 1.62 -5.79 4.01
CA ASN A 62 1.86 -6.42 5.31
C ASN A 62 2.21 -5.40 6.39
N LYS A 63 3.09 -4.44 6.07
CA LYS A 63 3.49 -3.37 6.99
C LYS A 63 2.30 -2.47 7.36
N ARG A 64 1.38 -2.20 6.42
CA ARG A 64 0.22 -1.34 6.68
C ARG A 64 -0.88 -2.06 7.47
N PHE A 65 -1.10 -3.35 7.24
CA PHE A 65 -2.27 -4.06 7.76
C PHE A 65 -1.98 -5.08 8.87
N PHE A 66 -0.72 -5.43 9.13
CA PHE A 66 -0.35 -6.42 10.13
C PHE A 66 0.75 -5.97 11.08
N SER A 67 1.12 -4.69 11.06
CA SER A 67 2.11 -4.16 12.02
C SER A 67 1.52 -4.14 13.44
N PRO A 68 2.24 -4.68 14.45
CA PRO A 68 1.77 -4.70 15.83
C PRO A 68 1.69 -3.31 16.47
N GLU A 69 2.32 -2.30 15.86
CA GLU A 69 2.26 -0.91 16.33
C GLU A 69 0.95 -0.21 15.96
N ILE A 70 0.18 -0.79 15.04
CA ILE A 70 -1.08 -0.26 14.55
C ILE A 70 -2.21 -0.95 15.32
N GLU A 71 -3.01 -0.14 15.99
CA GLU A 71 -4.25 -0.53 16.62
C GLU A 71 -5.32 -0.75 15.53
N ILE A 72 -5.78 -2.00 15.43
CA ILE A 72 -6.73 -2.45 14.40
C ILE A 72 -7.98 -3.01 15.09
N ASP A 73 -9.13 -2.45 14.74
CA ASP A 73 -10.42 -2.88 15.25
C ASP A 73 -11.14 -3.80 14.25
N TYR A 74 -11.69 -4.91 14.78
CA TYR A 74 -12.57 -5.81 14.04
C TYR A 74 -13.94 -5.86 14.71
N ALA A 75 -15.00 -5.69 13.90
CA ALA A 75 -16.37 -5.96 14.34
C ALA A 75 -16.71 -7.41 14.04
N PHE A 76 -17.04 -8.17 15.09
CA PHE A 76 -17.49 -9.55 14.99
C PHE A 76 -19.02 -9.62 15.10
N TYR A 77 -19.65 -10.41 14.25
CA TYR A 77 -21.10 -10.60 14.29
C TYR A 77 -21.49 -12.00 13.82
N GLU A 78 -22.65 -12.45 14.30
CA GLU A 78 -23.25 -13.70 13.88
C GLU A 78 -24.02 -13.50 12.57
N ASN A 79 -23.76 -14.39 11.60
CA ASN A 79 -24.36 -14.39 10.27
C ASN A 79 -25.43 -15.49 10.12
N GLY A 80 -26.01 -15.91 11.25
CA GLY A 80 -27.02 -16.97 11.33
C GLY A 80 -26.49 -18.37 11.02
N LEU A 81 -27.41 -19.32 10.86
CA LEU A 81 -27.09 -20.71 10.55
C LEU A 81 -27.00 -20.94 9.04
N ALA A 82 -25.97 -21.66 8.61
CA ALA A 82 -25.87 -22.23 7.28
C ALA A 82 -26.93 -23.33 7.06
N VAL A 83 -27.15 -23.72 5.80
CA VAL A 83 -28.10 -24.79 5.40
C VAL A 83 -27.78 -26.13 6.08
N ASN A 84 -26.52 -26.36 6.43
CA ASN A 84 -26.05 -27.55 7.15
C ASN A 84 -26.01 -27.35 8.68
N SER A 85 -26.77 -26.39 9.22
CA SER A 85 -26.81 -26.05 10.65
C SER A 85 -25.47 -25.61 11.27
N THR A 86 -24.51 -25.18 10.44
CA THR A 86 -23.25 -24.60 10.93
C THR A 86 -23.43 -23.11 11.21
N GLN A 87 -23.10 -22.65 12.41
CA GLN A 87 -23.12 -21.22 12.74
C GLN A 87 -22.12 -20.47 11.84
N LYS A 88 -22.59 -19.45 11.13
CA LYS A 88 -21.74 -18.56 10.34
C LYS A 88 -21.39 -17.33 11.18
N TYR A 89 -20.15 -16.90 11.04
CA TYR A 89 -19.67 -15.66 11.62
C TYR A 89 -19.18 -14.74 10.52
N GLY A 90 -19.37 -13.44 10.73
CA GLY A 90 -18.86 -12.38 9.89
C GLY A 90 -17.88 -11.52 10.66
N PHE A 91 -16.93 -10.95 9.93
CA PHE A 91 -16.01 -9.95 10.44
C PHE A 91 -16.04 -8.75 9.50
N THR A 92 -16.17 -7.56 10.06
CA THR A 92 -16.04 -6.30 9.31
C THR A 92 -14.85 -5.54 9.86
N ARG A 93 -14.02 -5.01 8.96
CA ARG A 93 -12.86 -4.17 9.28
C ARG A 93 -12.95 -2.89 8.48
N THR A 94 -12.60 -1.76 9.09
CA THR A 94 -12.53 -0.47 8.40
C THR A 94 -11.11 0.10 8.54
N PRO A 95 -10.19 -0.17 7.59
CA PRO A 95 -8.78 0.20 7.73
C PRO A 95 -8.53 1.71 7.83
N ALA A 96 -9.48 2.52 7.35
CA ALA A 96 -9.47 3.98 7.49
C ALA A 96 -9.51 4.45 8.96
N ASN A 97 -9.98 3.59 9.87
CA ASN A 97 -10.10 3.88 11.30
C ASN A 97 -8.90 3.39 12.12
N ASP A 98 -7.94 2.71 11.50
CA ASP A 98 -6.73 2.23 12.18
C ASP A 98 -5.99 3.39 12.85
N LYS A 99 -5.43 3.14 14.03
CA LYS A 99 -4.70 4.12 14.84
C LYS A 99 -3.36 3.55 15.26
N ILE A 100 -2.56 4.37 15.92
CA ILE A 100 -1.35 3.89 16.59
C ILE A 100 -1.70 3.58 18.02
N HIS A 101 -1.22 2.45 18.54
CA HIS A 101 -1.38 2.15 19.96
C HIS A 101 -0.81 3.30 20.81
N LYS A 102 -1.55 3.67 21.86
CA LYS A 102 -1.14 4.73 22.79
C LYS A 102 0.19 4.41 23.49
N GLU A 103 0.44 3.13 23.75
CA GLU A 103 1.64 2.63 24.39
C GLU A 103 2.23 1.50 23.54
N LEU A 104 3.42 1.72 22.98
CA LEU A 104 4.10 0.74 22.12
C LEU A 104 5.05 -0.19 22.90
N GLY A 105 5.06 -0.11 24.24
CA GLY A 105 5.97 -0.90 25.08
C GLY A 105 7.46 -0.54 24.97
N VAL A 106 7.79 0.46 24.13
CA VAL A 106 9.15 1.00 23.95
C VAL A 106 9.17 2.44 24.46
N SER A 107 10.06 2.74 25.39
CA SER A 107 10.21 4.07 25.99
C SER A 107 11.27 4.92 25.27
N GLY A 108 11.34 6.20 25.60
CA GLY A 108 12.41 7.09 25.13
C GLY A 108 12.26 7.60 23.69
N SER A 109 13.39 7.78 22.99
CA SER A 109 13.44 8.24 21.58
C SER A 109 12.83 7.22 20.62
N ASP A 110 13.03 5.94 20.90
CA ASP A 110 12.74 4.87 19.94
C ASP A 110 11.24 4.64 19.83
N GLY A 111 10.54 4.65 20.97
CA GLY A 111 9.07 4.64 20.99
C GLY A 111 8.45 5.85 20.27
N ARG A 112 9.05 7.04 20.44
CA ARG A 112 8.61 8.25 19.74
C ARG A 112 8.81 8.14 18.23
N TYR A 113 9.98 7.66 17.81
CA TYR A 113 10.27 7.43 16.39
C TYR A 113 9.31 6.41 15.79
N LEU A 114 9.11 5.27 16.46
CA LEU A 114 8.24 4.20 15.99
C LEU A 114 6.80 4.68 15.85
N SER A 115 6.29 5.39 16.86
CA SER A 115 4.95 6.02 16.82
C SER A 115 4.81 6.98 15.64
N ALA A 116 5.79 7.88 15.45
CA ALA A 116 5.78 8.84 14.35
C ALA A 116 5.86 8.16 12.98
N TYR A 117 6.69 7.12 12.84
CA TYR A 117 6.84 6.33 11.62
C TYR A 117 5.51 5.68 11.22
N HIS A 118 4.87 4.95 12.13
CA HIS A 118 3.61 4.30 11.82
C HIS A 118 2.46 5.30 11.64
N ALA A 119 2.43 6.40 12.38
CA ALA A 119 1.46 7.46 12.17
C ALA A 119 1.60 8.06 10.75
N GLN A 120 2.82 8.23 10.26
CA GLN A 120 3.07 8.69 8.90
C GLN A 120 2.66 7.63 7.86
N LEU A 121 2.92 6.35 8.14
CA LEU A 121 2.47 5.24 7.29
C LEU A 121 0.95 5.24 7.11
N LEU A 122 0.18 5.41 8.20
CA LEU A 122 -1.29 5.50 8.14
C LEU A 122 -1.77 6.71 7.32
N LYS A 123 -1.08 7.84 7.40
CA LYS A 123 -1.40 9.06 6.62
C LYS A 123 -1.09 8.89 5.14
N MET A 124 0.04 8.25 4.81
CA MET A 124 0.46 8.02 3.44
C MET A 124 -0.38 6.93 2.75
N PHE A 125 -0.81 5.91 3.49
CA PHE A 125 -1.61 4.79 2.98
C PHE A 125 -2.95 4.68 3.71
N PRO A 126 -3.86 5.66 3.55
CA PRO A 126 -5.11 5.71 4.30
C PRO A 126 -6.01 4.50 4.02
N SER A 127 -5.91 3.89 2.84
CA SER A 127 -6.61 2.65 2.48
C SER A 127 -8.13 2.74 2.73
N GLU A 128 -8.75 3.84 2.25
CA GLU A 128 -10.15 4.19 2.55
C GLU A 128 -11.16 3.10 2.15
N HIS A 129 -10.86 2.32 1.11
CA HIS A 129 -11.70 1.23 0.62
C HIS A 129 -11.18 -0.17 1.00
N GLY A 130 -10.17 -0.23 1.87
CA GLY A 130 -9.57 -1.47 2.35
C GLY A 130 -8.50 -2.07 1.45
N ASP A 131 -8.21 -1.45 0.31
CA ASP A 131 -7.07 -1.72 -0.56
C ASP A 131 -5.83 -0.93 -0.13
N LEU A 132 -4.63 -1.45 -0.41
CA LEU A 132 -3.39 -0.70 -0.18
C LEU A 132 -3.34 0.46 -1.18
N SER A 133 -3.69 1.65 -0.74
CA SER A 133 -3.73 2.83 -1.59
C SER A 133 -3.14 4.05 -0.91
N ILE A 134 -2.34 4.79 -1.67
CA ILE A 134 -1.90 6.15 -1.36
C ILE A 134 -2.94 7.20 -1.77
N GLU A 135 -3.90 6.80 -2.61
CA GLU A 135 -4.97 7.69 -3.04
C GLU A 135 -6.03 7.81 -1.96
N THR A 136 -6.57 9.00 -1.86
CA THR A 136 -7.62 9.33 -0.89
C THR A 136 -8.44 10.49 -1.39
N THR A 137 -9.71 10.51 -0.98
CA THR A 137 -10.62 11.62 -1.25
C THR A 137 -10.26 12.89 -0.47
N ARG A 138 -9.40 12.80 0.56
CA ARG A 138 -8.99 13.92 1.43
C ARG A 138 -8.34 15.05 0.65
N PRO A 139 -8.71 16.33 0.90
CA PRO A 139 -8.16 17.47 0.15
C PRO A 139 -6.68 17.72 0.44
N ASN A 140 -6.20 17.37 1.64
CA ASN A 140 -4.82 17.57 2.09
C ASN A 140 -3.94 16.32 1.92
N ALA A 141 -4.26 15.45 0.97
CA ALA A 141 -3.49 14.25 0.70
C ALA A 141 -2.16 14.54 0.00
N LEU A 142 -1.13 13.75 0.30
CA LEU A 142 0.18 13.89 -0.34
C LEU A 142 0.08 13.76 -1.87
N THR A 143 -0.71 12.82 -2.38
CA THR A 143 -0.87 12.63 -3.83
C THR A 143 -1.51 13.84 -4.51
N LYS A 144 -2.41 14.56 -3.82
CA LYS A 144 -2.96 15.82 -4.32
C LYS A 144 -1.92 16.94 -4.32
N PHE A 145 -1.09 17.02 -3.28
CA PHE A 145 0.02 17.97 -3.24
C PHE A 145 1.03 17.72 -4.38
N LEU A 146 1.42 16.47 -4.62
CA LEU A 146 2.38 16.12 -5.67
C LEU A 146 1.84 16.35 -7.10
N ARG A 147 0.52 16.49 -7.26
CA ARG A 147 -0.16 16.80 -8.53
C ARG A 147 -0.63 18.25 -8.60
N ALA A 148 -0.38 19.05 -7.57
CA ALA A 148 -0.72 20.46 -7.61
C ALA A 148 0.28 21.14 -8.55
N ASP A 149 -0.23 21.66 -9.67
CA ASP A 149 0.51 22.52 -10.59
C ASP A 149 0.86 23.86 -9.93
#